data_AF-A0A6I3BFN8-F1
#
_entry.id   AF-A0A6I3BFN8-F1
#
_cell.length_a   1.000
_cell.length_b   1.000
_cell.length_c   1.000
_cell.angle_alpha   90.00
_cell.angle_beta   90.00
_cell.angle_gamma   90.00
#
_symmetry.space_group_name_H-M   'P 1'
#
loop_
_entity.id
_entity.type
_entity.pdbx_description
1 polymer ?
#
loop_
_entity_poly.entity_id
_entity_poly.type
_entity_poly.pdbx_seq_one_letter_code
_entity_poly.pdbx_strand_id
1 'polypeptide(L)'
;MKVNINDPMARSVTGSDSEWRDACEAAGSSIQSLSQFRRWPVFVFHVEGTPRIGGELLAQRLLRNPMFTKSLPTISKTEEFGSPLNLISIPFESKTFKLSPTTLRYSNNCLNAIALFGLQIFQNQIIEIGGGYGGECKVFNDISRSITKEDKDLNWTVYDLPSSTALIRKWVEFSSYKVQFGSIYAEPKKISHDSMIISNGAISEMRDELLEDYFTNLILPAKYGYFITNFETHSSPYGGWTTEMFLNRLIAAGKKDAKVLPSHKYLSFTDSGNSTLVVFGMDDQRPPKNRLGDPIRYKAISSSQQMTSRLEKWIIKAAFLDSSLGVLLEFLERILLRDKYRKLYKRK
;
A
#
# COMPACT_ATOMS: atom_id res chain seq x y z
N MET A 1 -18.20 4.31 26.57
CA MET A 1 -16.84 3.93 26.98
C MET A 1 -15.97 5.18 26.85
N LYS A 2 -15.37 5.70 27.93
CA LYS A 2 -14.43 6.82 27.83
C LYS A 2 -13.13 6.27 27.24
N VAL A 3 -12.76 6.71 26.04
CA VAL A 3 -11.49 6.36 25.40
C VAL A 3 -10.37 6.92 26.28
N ASN A 4 -9.45 6.05 26.72
CA ASN A 4 -8.26 6.49 27.44
C ASN A 4 -7.36 7.23 26.45
N ILE A 5 -7.30 8.56 26.55
CA ILE A 5 -6.49 9.43 25.70
C ILE A 5 -4.98 9.17 25.79
N ASN A 6 -4.55 8.41 26.79
CA ASN A 6 -3.16 8.00 26.99
C ASN A 6 -2.86 6.60 26.45
N ASP A 7 -3.82 5.92 25.81
CA ASP A 7 -3.57 4.66 25.11
C ASP A 7 -3.01 4.96 23.69
N PRO A 8 -1.74 4.60 23.40
CA PRO A 8 -1.16 4.65 22.05
C PRO A 8 -2.07 4.10 20.96
N MET A 9 -2.83 3.04 21.27
CA MET A 9 -3.69 2.33 20.34
C MET A 9 -4.91 3.16 19.96
N ALA A 10 -5.38 4.07 20.83
CA ALA A 10 -6.54 4.92 20.57
C ALA A 10 -6.24 6.08 19.60
N ARG A 11 -4.97 6.32 19.26
CA ARG A 11 -4.51 7.47 18.46
C ARG A 11 -4.35 7.16 16.96
N SER A 12 -4.76 5.96 16.52
CA SER A 12 -4.89 5.60 15.10
C SER A 12 -6.23 4.91 14.83
N VAL A 13 -6.74 5.04 13.60
CA VAL A 13 -8.03 4.45 13.19
C VAL A 13 -8.01 2.93 13.39
N THR A 14 -7.03 2.25 12.79
CA THR A 14 -6.86 0.79 12.89
C THR A 14 -6.46 0.34 14.31
N GLY A 15 -5.70 1.13 15.08
CA GLY A 15 -5.36 0.78 16.45
C GLY A 15 -6.56 0.78 17.41
N SER A 16 -7.56 1.61 17.11
CA SER A 16 -8.81 1.69 17.88
C SER A 16 -9.84 0.63 17.46
N ASP A 17 -9.63 -0.07 16.35
CA ASP A 17 -10.51 -1.10 15.82
C ASP A 17 -10.17 -2.47 16.43
N SER A 18 -11.01 -2.94 17.37
CA SER A 18 -10.84 -4.27 17.97
C SER A 18 -10.93 -5.39 16.95
N GLU A 19 -11.75 -5.27 15.91
CA GLU A 19 -11.87 -6.32 14.88
C GLU A 19 -10.54 -6.48 14.12
N TRP A 20 -9.85 -5.37 13.83
CA TRP A 20 -8.52 -5.40 13.20
C TRP A 20 -7.49 -6.09 14.09
N ARG A 21 -7.43 -5.73 15.36
CA ARG A 21 -6.45 -6.28 16.31
C ARG A 21 -6.64 -7.77 16.52
N ASP A 22 -7.87 -8.19 16.79
CA ASP A 22 -8.22 -9.59 17.02
C ASP A 22 -7.95 -10.44 15.77
N ALA A 23 -8.23 -9.90 14.59
CA ALA A 23 -7.95 -10.58 13.33
C ALA A 23 -6.45 -10.70 13.03
N CYS A 24 -5.65 -9.69 13.34
CA CYS A 24 -4.19 -9.77 13.21
C CYS A 24 -3.60 -10.84 14.13
N GLU A 25 -4.03 -10.88 15.39
CA GLU A 25 -3.61 -11.91 16.33
C GLU A 25 -4.04 -13.31 15.88
N ALA A 26 -5.31 -13.47 15.48
CA ALA A 26 -5.83 -14.74 14.98
C ALA A 26 -5.09 -15.22 13.72
N ALA A 27 -4.85 -14.34 12.75
CA ALA A 27 -4.08 -14.65 11.54
C ALA A 27 -2.62 -14.99 11.87
N GLY A 28 -2.03 -14.28 12.83
CA GLY A 28 -0.69 -14.50 13.35
C GLY A 28 -0.57 -15.70 14.31
N SER A 29 -1.63 -16.41 14.66
CA SER A 29 -1.56 -17.51 15.64
C SER A 29 -1.24 -18.88 15.04
N SER A 30 -1.66 -19.17 13.81
CA SER A 30 -1.47 -20.48 13.16
C SER A 30 -1.26 -20.39 11.65
N ILE A 31 -0.62 -21.41 11.05
CA ILE A 31 -0.47 -21.49 9.59
C ILE A 31 -1.82 -21.61 8.87
N GLN A 32 -2.80 -22.28 9.49
CA GLN A 32 -4.14 -22.44 8.95
C GLN A 32 -4.84 -21.08 8.83
N SER A 33 -4.80 -20.26 9.89
CA SER A 33 -5.34 -18.90 9.87
C SER A 33 -4.61 -18.02 8.85
N LEU A 34 -3.27 -18.06 8.86
CA LEU A 34 -2.43 -17.31 7.94
C LEU A 34 -2.66 -17.71 6.47
N SER A 35 -3.11 -18.94 6.19
CA SER A 35 -3.41 -19.37 4.82
C SER A 35 -4.67 -18.75 4.24
N GLN A 36 -5.53 -18.13 5.06
CA GLN A 36 -6.83 -17.62 4.64
C GLN A 36 -7.10 -16.15 5.00
N PHE A 37 -6.26 -15.48 5.79
CA PHE A 37 -6.63 -14.18 6.37
C PHE A 37 -6.97 -13.09 5.33
N ARG A 38 -6.38 -13.10 4.13
CA ARG A 38 -6.54 -12.04 3.11
C ARG A 38 -7.97 -11.97 2.54
N ARG A 39 -8.80 -12.99 2.76
CA ARG A 39 -10.24 -12.95 2.42
C ARG A 39 -11.14 -12.53 3.57
N TRP A 40 -10.63 -12.43 4.80
CA TRP A 40 -11.48 -12.08 5.93
C TRP A 40 -11.96 -10.64 5.75
N PRO A 41 -13.22 -10.33 6.12
CA PRO A 41 -13.81 -9.02 5.83
C PRO A 41 -12.99 -7.84 6.33
N VAL A 42 -12.36 -7.99 7.50
CA VAL A 42 -11.51 -6.97 8.11
C VAL A 42 -10.24 -6.66 7.30
N PHE A 43 -9.58 -7.68 6.74
CA PHE A 43 -8.43 -7.47 5.86
C PHE A 43 -8.88 -6.93 4.50
N VAL A 44 -9.99 -7.42 3.94
CA VAL A 44 -10.60 -6.87 2.71
C VAL A 44 -10.92 -5.39 2.88
N PHE A 45 -11.41 -4.99 4.05
CA PHE A 45 -11.76 -3.59 4.30
C PHE A 45 -10.51 -2.69 4.44
N HIS A 46 -9.51 -3.14 5.20
CA HIS A 46 -8.37 -2.29 5.57
C HIS A 46 -7.20 -2.34 4.57
N VAL A 47 -6.87 -3.50 4.03
CA VAL A 47 -5.60 -3.71 3.29
C VAL A 47 -5.74 -4.47 1.96
N GLU A 48 -6.87 -5.13 1.73
CA GLU A 48 -7.18 -5.90 0.50
C GLU A 48 -8.33 -5.27 -0.30
N GLY A 49 -8.64 -4.00 -0.03
CA GLY A 49 -9.81 -3.31 -0.58
C GLY A 49 -9.68 -2.85 -2.01
N THR A 50 -8.56 -3.13 -2.70
CA THR A 50 -8.36 -2.70 -4.08
C THR A 50 -9.35 -3.46 -5.00
N PRO A 51 -10.27 -2.77 -5.68
CA PRO A 51 -11.22 -3.36 -6.62
C PRO A 51 -10.53 -4.04 -7.80
N ARG A 52 -11.17 -5.11 -8.30
CA ARG A 52 -10.68 -5.90 -9.43
C ARG A 52 -10.39 -5.06 -10.67
N ILE A 53 -11.29 -4.14 -11.03
CA ILE A 53 -11.12 -3.26 -12.20
C ILE A 53 -9.87 -2.38 -12.09
N GLY A 54 -9.58 -1.85 -10.88
CA GLY A 54 -8.37 -1.08 -10.63
C GLY A 54 -7.12 -1.93 -10.81
N GLY A 55 -7.15 -3.17 -10.33
CA GLY A 55 -6.07 -4.14 -10.54
C GLY A 55 -5.87 -4.51 -12.00
N GLU A 56 -6.94 -4.74 -12.79
CA GLU A 56 -6.83 -5.08 -14.22
C GLU A 56 -6.16 -3.97 -15.03
N LEU A 57 -6.54 -2.71 -14.79
CA LEU A 57 -5.90 -1.56 -15.41
C LEU A 57 -4.44 -1.44 -15.01
N LEU A 58 -4.14 -1.70 -13.73
CA LEU A 58 -2.79 -1.66 -13.21
C LEU A 58 -1.92 -2.78 -13.81
N ALA A 59 -2.46 -3.99 -13.97
CA ALA A 59 -1.77 -5.11 -14.61
C ALA A 59 -1.35 -4.77 -16.04
N GLN A 60 -2.25 -4.16 -16.84
CA GLN A 60 -1.94 -3.74 -18.21
C GLN A 60 -0.78 -2.73 -18.27
N ARG A 61 -0.74 -1.81 -17.32
CA ARG A 61 0.34 -0.82 -17.18
C ARG A 61 1.64 -1.49 -16.74
N LEU A 62 1.58 -2.38 -15.75
CA LEU A 62 2.75 -3.06 -15.18
C LEU A 62 3.40 -4.05 -16.15
N LEU A 63 2.63 -4.72 -17.00
CA LEU A 63 3.16 -5.63 -18.03
C LEU A 63 4.09 -4.96 -19.05
N ARG A 64 4.07 -3.62 -19.15
CA ARG A 64 4.99 -2.85 -19.99
C ARG A 64 6.32 -2.57 -19.30
N ASN A 65 6.45 -2.87 -18.01
CA ASN A 65 7.66 -2.64 -17.24
C ASN A 65 8.50 -3.93 -17.19
N PRO A 66 9.72 -3.95 -17.78
CA PRO A 66 10.57 -5.14 -17.80
C PRO A 66 10.96 -5.66 -16.41
N MET A 67 11.05 -4.77 -15.40
CA MET A 67 11.32 -5.19 -14.02
C MET A 67 10.14 -5.97 -13.45
N PHE A 68 8.90 -5.52 -13.71
CA PHE A 68 7.71 -6.23 -13.27
C PHE A 68 7.61 -7.61 -13.93
N THR A 69 7.74 -7.69 -15.26
CA THR A 69 7.60 -8.95 -15.99
C THR A 69 8.67 -9.96 -15.59
N LYS A 70 9.90 -9.50 -15.36
CA LYS A 70 10.98 -10.33 -14.82
C LYS A 70 10.68 -10.87 -13.42
N SER A 71 10.03 -10.08 -12.58
CA SER A 71 9.69 -10.45 -11.20
C SER A 71 8.35 -11.19 -11.06
N LEU A 72 7.51 -11.19 -12.11
CA LEU A 72 6.15 -11.74 -12.10
C LEU A 72 6.08 -13.20 -11.57
N PRO A 73 6.96 -14.13 -11.97
CA PRO A 73 6.93 -15.50 -11.44
C PRO A 73 7.20 -15.60 -9.94
N THR A 74 8.01 -14.68 -9.39
CA THR A 74 8.35 -14.64 -7.96
C THR A 74 7.19 -14.01 -7.18
N ILE A 75 6.69 -12.86 -7.66
CA ILE A 75 5.59 -12.13 -7.03
C ILE A 75 4.31 -12.99 -6.98
N SER A 76 4.02 -13.77 -8.03
CA SER A 76 2.81 -14.61 -8.07
C SER A 76 2.73 -15.67 -6.99
N LYS A 77 3.87 -16.11 -6.44
CA LYS A 77 3.89 -17.06 -5.31
C LYS A 77 3.23 -16.50 -4.07
N THR A 78 3.11 -15.17 -3.96
CA THR A 78 2.37 -14.50 -2.88
C THR A 78 0.92 -14.95 -2.80
N GLU A 79 0.31 -15.30 -3.93
CA GLU A 79 -1.10 -15.68 -4.00
C GLU A 79 -1.37 -17.14 -3.61
N GLU A 80 -0.30 -17.95 -3.46
CA GLU A 80 -0.41 -19.30 -2.94
C GLU A 80 -0.79 -19.31 -1.45
N PHE A 81 -0.74 -18.15 -0.79
CA PHE A 81 -1.01 -18.00 0.63
C PHE A 81 -1.89 -16.80 0.97
N GLY A 82 -2.57 -16.89 2.12
CA GLY A 82 -3.56 -15.91 2.59
C GLY A 82 -4.90 -15.94 1.84
N SER A 83 -4.99 -16.62 0.69
CA SER A 83 -6.23 -16.87 -0.06
C SER A 83 -7.01 -15.59 -0.43
N PRO A 84 -6.38 -14.60 -1.09
CA PRO A 84 -7.02 -13.33 -1.41
C PRO A 84 -8.19 -13.49 -2.38
N LEU A 85 -9.10 -12.52 -2.34
CA LEU A 85 -10.21 -12.43 -3.28
C LEU A 85 -9.78 -11.74 -4.58
N ASN A 86 -10.63 -11.86 -5.61
CA ASN A 86 -10.55 -11.07 -6.85
C ASN A 86 -9.25 -11.22 -7.65
N LEU A 87 -8.64 -12.40 -7.64
CA LEU A 87 -7.43 -12.69 -8.43
C LEU A 87 -7.63 -12.34 -9.92
N ILE A 88 -6.63 -11.67 -10.47
CA ILE A 88 -6.54 -11.30 -11.88
C ILE A 88 -5.62 -12.27 -12.59
N SER A 89 -6.11 -12.87 -13.67
CA SER A 89 -5.30 -13.71 -14.55
C SER A 89 -4.46 -12.82 -15.48
N ILE A 90 -3.15 -13.00 -15.43
CA ILE A 90 -2.17 -12.24 -16.20
C ILE A 90 -1.48 -13.22 -17.15
N PRO A 91 -1.89 -13.29 -18.43
CA PRO A 91 -1.16 -14.07 -19.42
C PRO A 91 0.17 -13.36 -19.72
N PHE A 92 1.27 -14.07 -19.52
CA PHE A 92 2.60 -13.58 -19.87
C PHE A 92 3.44 -14.74 -20.40
N GLU A 93 3.98 -14.56 -21.60
CA GLU A 93 4.59 -15.63 -22.38
C GLU A 93 3.61 -16.81 -22.57
N SER A 94 4.02 -18.04 -22.19
CA SER A 94 3.22 -19.26 -22.29
C SER A 94 2.57 -19.67 -20.96
N LYS A 95 2.53 -18.78 -19.97
CA LYS A 95 1.99 -19.04 -18.64
C LYS A 95 0.93 -18.01 -18.25
N THR A 96 0.00 -18.43 -17.39
CA THR A 96 -0.97 -17.55 -16.76
C THR A 96 -0.63 -17.42 -15.29
N PHE A 97 -0.27 -16.22 -14.88
CA PHE A 97 -0.05 -15.88 -13.47
C PHE A 97 -1.34 -15.35 -12.87
N LYS A 98 -1.49 -15.48 -11.55
CA LYS A 98 -2.60 -14.87 -10.81
C LYS A 98 -2.02 -13.90 -9.79
N LEU A 99 -2.58 -12.70 -9.72
CA LEU A 99 -2.22 -11.69 -8.73
C LEU A 99 -3.46 -11.03 -8.16
N SER A 100 -3.46 -10.70 -6.87
CA SER A 100 -4.50 -9.85 -6.30
C SER A 100 -4.31 -8.39 -6.74
N PRO A 101 -5.38 -7.59 -6.80
CA PRO A 101 -5.27 -6.16 -7.07
C PRO A 101 -4.32 -5.44 -6.09
N THR A 102 -4.30 -5.87 -4.83
CA THR A 102 -3.40 -5.35 -3.79
C THR A 102 -1.93 -5.66 -4.08
N THR A 103 -1.61 -6.89 -4.50
CA THR A 103 -0.23 -7.24 -4.88
C THR A 103 0.25 -6.43 -6.08
N LEU A 104 -0.65 -6.15 -7.04
CA LEU A 104 -0.36 -5.26 -8.17
C LEU A 104 -0.11 -3.81 -7.70
N ARG A 105 -0.90 -3.32 -6.72
CA ARG A 105 -0.71 -1.99 -6.11
C ARG A 105 0.67 -1.87 -5.48
N TYR A 106 1.08 -2.83 -4.66
CA TYR A 106 2.42 -2.87 -4.07
C TYR A 106 3.53 -2.97 -5.13
N SER A 107 3.30 -3.72 -6.21
CA SER A 107 4.26 -3.80 -7.32
C SER A 107 4.44 -2.45 -7.99
N ASN A 108 3.36 -1.70 -8.19
CA ASN A 108 3.41 -0.34 -8.73
C ASN A 108 4.13 0.63 -7.79
N ASN A 109 3.89 0.55 -6.48
CA ASN A 109 4.60 1.37 -5.50
C ASN A 109 6.12 1.13 -5.54
N CYS A 110 6.55 -0.12 -5.57
CA CYS A 110 7.96 -0.48 -5.68
C CYS A 110 8.59 0.08 -6.96
N LEU A 111 7.93 -0.09 -8.11
CA LEU A 111 8.46 0.38 -9.38
C LEU A 111 8.45 1.91 -9.48
N ASN A 112 7.49 2.59 -8.85
CA ASN A 112 7.53 4.04 -8.70
C ASN A 112 8.72 4.47 -7.84
N ALA A 113 8.96 3.82 -6.69
CA ALA A 113 10.10 4.09 -5.84
C ALA A 113 11.42 3.93 -6.60
N ILE A 114 11.59 2.85 -7.35
CA ILE A 114 12.76 2.65 -8.22
C ILE A 114 12.86 3.75 -9.29
N ALA A 115 11.74 4.15 -9.90
CA ALA A 115 11.74 5.18 -10.94
C ALA A 115 12.09 6.58 -10.40
N LEU A 116 11.74 6.88 -9.15
CA LEU A 116 11.93 8.18 -8.50
C LEU A 116 13.28 8.31 -7.81
N PHE A 117 13.76 7.23 -7.18
CA PHE A 117 14.95 7.24 -6.33
C PHE A 117 16.06 6.35 -6.84
N GLY A 118 15.83 5.55 -7.89
CA GLY A 118 16.79 4.62 -8.45
C GLY A 118 16.93 3.30 -7.68
N LEU A 119 17.70 2.36 -8.23
CA LEU A 119 17.91 1.03 -7.65
C LEU A 119 18.71 1.05 -6.33
N GLN A 120 19.44 2.13 -6.05
CA GLN A 120 20.25 2.26 -4.84
C GLN A 120 19.42 2.20 -3.55
N ILE A 121 18.10 2.44 -3.61
CA ILE A 121 17.21 2.29 -2.45
C ILE A 121 17.26 0.88 -1.86
N PHE A 122 17.57 -0.14 -2.67
CA PHE A 122 17.69 -1.52 -2.21
C PHE A 122 18.99 -1.81 -1.44
N GLN A 123 19.97 -0.91 -1.52
CA GLN A 123 21.21 -1.00 -0.74
C GLN A 123 21.08 -0.27 0.61
N ASN A 124 20.05 0.55 0.76
CA ASN A 124 19.82 1.38 1.93
C ASN A 124 18.82 0.72 2.91
N GLN A 125 18.71 1.30 4.10
CA GLN A 125 17.64 0.97 5.02
C GLN A 125 16.30 1.47 4.46
N ILE A 126 15.29 0.60 4.41
CA ILE A 126 13.92 0.97 4.09
C ILE A 126 13.09 0.89 5.37
N ILE A 127 12.39 1.98 5.68
CA ILE A 127 11.55 2.12 6.87
C ILE A 127 10.11 2.22 6.38
N GLU A 128 9.26 1.31 6.84
CA GLU A 128 7.83 1.28 6.51
C GLU A 128 7.01 1.67 7.74
N ILE A 129 6.20 2.72 7.62
CA ILE A 129 5.22 3.12 8.63
C ILE A 129 3.87 2.53 8.24
N GLY A 130 3.37 1.61 9.07
CA GLY A 130 2.16 0.83 8.84
C GLY A 130 2.35 -0.20 7.73
N GLY A 131 2.91 -1.36 8.09
CA GLY A 131 3.11 -2.48 7.16
C GLY A 131 1.86 -3.33 6.92
N GLY A 132 0.80 -3.13 7.71
CA GLY A 132 -0.47 -3.85 7.57
C GLY A 132 -0.28 -5.34 7.84
N TYR A 133 -0.21 -6.16 6.78
CA TYR A 133 0.15 -7.58 6.90
C TYR A 133 1.57 -7.92 6.37
N GLY A 134 2.33 -6.94 5.88
CA GLY A 134 3.68 -7.12 5.33
C GLY A 134 3.73 -7.41 3.83
N GLY A 135 2.64 -7.16 3.11
CA GLY A 135 2.54 -7.41 1.66
C GLY A 135 3.49 -6.54 0.82
N GLU A 136 3.63 -5.26 1.17
CA GLU A 136 4.49 -4.32 0.43
C GLU A 136 5.97 -4.68 0.60
N CYS A 137 6.43 -4.89 1.84
CA CYS A 137 7.76 -5.42 2.15
C CYS A 137 8.11 -6.69 1.35
N LYS A 138 7.20 -7.67 1.28
CA LYS A 138 7.40 -8.90 0.50
C LYS A 138 7.60 -8.59 -0.98
N VAL A 139 6.73 -7.77 -1.57
CA VAL A 139 6.80 -7.43 -3.01
C VAL A 139 8.09 -6.67 -3.36
N PHE A 140 8.54 -5.77 -2.49
CA PHE A 140 9.82 -5.09 -2.68
C PHE A 140 11.00 -6.08 -2.69
N ASN A 141 11.01 -7.05 -1.76
CA ASN A 141 12.03 -8.10 -1.75
C ASN A 141 11.96 -9.00 -2.99
N ASP A 142 10.76 -9.44 -3.40
CA ASP A 142 10.55 -10.25 -4.60
C ASP A 142 11.09 -9.54 -5.85
N ILE A 143 10.79 -8.24 -5.98
CA ILE A 143 11.27 -7.41 -7.09
C ILE A 143 12.79 -7.27 -7.03
N SER A 144 13.34 -6.88 -5.87
CA SER A 144 14.78 -6.71 -5.67
C SER A 144 15.56 -7.97 -6.09
N ARG A 145 15.27 -9.13 -5.48
CA ARG A 145 15.95 -10.40 -5.80
C ARG A 145 15.85 -10.74 -7.29
N SER A 146 14.68 -10.57 -7.88
CA SER A 146 14.45 -10.89 -9.30
C SER A 146 15.25 -9.98 -10.24
N ILE A 147 15.41 -8.70 -9.92
CA ILE A 147 16.10 -7.75 -10.80
C ILE A 147 17.61 -7.69 -10.57
N THR A 148 18.07 -7.72 -9.31
CA THR A 148 19.50 -7.65 -8.94
C THR A 148 20.21 -9.00 -9.06
N LYS A 149 19.45 -10.11 -8.96
CA LYS A 149 19.98 -11.48 -8.84
C LYS A 149 20.82 -11.70 -7.57
N GLU A 150 20.71 -10.81 -6.59
CA GLU A 150 21.32 -10.99 -5.28
C GLU A 150 20.41 -11.82 -4.38
N ASP A 151 20.96 -12.86 -3.76
CA ASP A 151 20.25 -13.65 -2.75
C ASP A 151 20.39 -12.99 -1.36
N LYS A 152 19.86 -11.77 -1.25
CA LYS A 152 19.94 -10.96 -0.04
C LYS A 152 18.61 -10.27 0.23
N ASP A 153 18.21 -10.28 1.50
CA ASP A 153 17.05 -9.54 1.99
C ASP A 153 17.33 -8.03 2.01
N LEU A 154 16.31 -7.25 1.69
CA LEU A 154 16.36 -5.81 1.90
C LEU A 154 16.53 -5.49 3.39
N ASN A 155 17.29 -4.45 3.72
CA ASN A 155 17.39 -3.95 5.08
C ASN A 155 16.09 -3.20 5.44
N TRP A 156 15.04 -3.95 5.78
CA TRP A 156 13.69 -3.43 5.99
C TRP A 156 13.34 -3.36 7.48
N THR A 157 12.84 -2.22 7.93
CA THR A 157 12.31 -2.01 9.29
C THR A 157 10.86 -1.57 9.23
N VAL A 158 9.96 -2.32 9.86
CA VAL A 158 8.54 -1.95 9.97
C VAL A 158 8.28 -1.30 11.32
N TYR A 159 7.62 -0.14 11.30
CA TYR A 159 7.02 0.50 12.46
C TYR A 159 5.50 0.40 12.33
N ASP A 160 4.90 -0.45 13.17
CA ASP A 160 3.46 -0.72 13.15
C ASP A 160 2.96 -0.97 14.58
N LEU A 161 1.65 -1.11 14.73
CA LEU A 161 0.99 -1.50 15.95
C LEU A 161 1.48 -2.88 16.42
N PRO A 162 1.61 -3.11 17.74
CA PRO A 162 1.97 -4.41 18.28
C PRO A 162 1.06 -5.55 17.79
N SER A 163 -0.24 -5.27 17.62
CA SER A 163 -1.23 -6.24 17.12
C SER A 163 -0.91 -6.72 15.69
N SER A 164 -0.44 -5.82 14.82
CA SER A 164 -0.12 -6.15 13.42
C SER A 164 1.24 -6.84 13.29
N THR A 165 2.17 -6.58 14.20
CA THR A 165 3.53 -7.14 14.19
C THR A 165 3.55 -8.67 14.18
N ALA A 166 2.65 -9.34 14.91
CA ALA A 166 2.59 -10.81 14.94
C ALA A 166 2.23 -11.40 13.56
N LEU A 167 1.25 -10.80 12.87
CA LEU A 167 0.87 -11.18 11.52
C LEU A 167 1.99 -10.91 10.53
N ILE A 168 2.54 -9.69 10.54
CA ILE A 168 3.62 -9.28 9.61
C ILE A 168 4.80 -10.22 9.73
N ARG A 169 5.22 -10.53 10.98
CA ARG A 169 6.32 -11.45 11.24
C ARG A 169 6.07 -12.82 10.60
N LYS A 170 4.92 -13.44 10.87
CA LYS A 170 4.60 -14.75 10.30
C LYS A 170 4.49 -14.73 8.78
N TRP A 171 3.91 -13.68 8.20
CA TRP A 171 3.77 -13.53 6.75
C TRP A 171 5.12 -13.40 6.05
N VAL A 172 6.01 -12.58 6.58
CA VAL A 172 7.34 -12.34 6.02
C VAL A 172 8.26 -13.56 6.23
N GLU A 173 8.21 -14.21 7.39
CA GLU A 173 8.90 -15.48 7.67
C GLU A 173 8.45 -16.60 6.73
N PHE A 174 7.13 -16.74 6.51
CA PHE A 174 6.58 -17.68 5.52
C PHE A 174 7.12 -17.40 4.11
N SER A 175 7.35 -16.13 3.79
CA SER A 175 7.91 -15.69 2.52
C SER A 175 9.44 -15.85 2.42
N SER A 176 10.09 -16.43 3.44
CA SER A 176 11.55 -16.62 3.51
C SER A 176 12.34 -15.31 3.42
N TYR A 177 11.80 -14.25 4.01
CA TYR A 177 12.45 -12.94 4.15
C TYR A 177 12.63 -12.61 5.63
N LYS A 178 13.61 -11.76 5.94
CA LYS A 178 13.81 -11.19 7.27
C LYS A 178 13.40 -9.72 7.28
N VAL A 179 12.76 -9.31 8.37
CA VAL A 179 12.36 -7.92 8.61
C VAL A 179 12.63 -7.55 10.06
N GLN A 180 13.05 -6.31 10.26
CA GLN A 180 13.24 -5.71 11.59
C GLN A 180 11.95 -5.02 12.02
N PHE A 181 11.70 -4.95 13.32
CA PHE A 181 10.54 -4.25 13.86
C PHE A 181 11.03 -3.12 14.78
N GLY A 182 10.59 -1.91 14.48
CA GLY A 182 10.82 -0.73 15.30
C GLY A 182 9.60 -0.42 16.17
N SER A 183 9.84 0.30 17.26
CA SER A 183 8.79 0.91 18.07
C SER A 183 9.06 2.40 18.17
N ILE A 184 8.03 3.23 17.96
CA ILE A 184 8.16 4.68 18.10
C ILE A 184 8.42 5.09 19.57
N TYR A 185 8.06 4.23 20.52
CA TYR A 185 8.21 4.46 21.96
C TYR A 185 9.53 3.91 22.53
N ALA A 186 10.32 3.19 21.74
CA ALA A 186 11.61 2.64 22.17
C ALA A 186 12.78 3.48 21.65
N GLU A 187 13.77 3.71 22.51
CA GLU A 187 15.03 4.39 22.16
C GLU A 187 16.22 3.39 22.23
N PRO A 188 17.30 3.60 21.43
CA PRO A 188 17.48 4.63 20.42
C PRO A 188 16.94 4.22 19.03
N LYS A 189 16.35 5.19 18.30
CA LYS A 189 15.97 4.99 16.89
C LYS A 189 17.18 5.17 15.98
N LYS A 190 17.71 4.06 15.46
CA LYS A 190 18.86 4.08 14.54
C LYS A 190 18.38 4.19 13.09
N ILE A 191 18.10 5.42 12.66
CA ILE A 191 17.73 5.73 11.28
C ILE A 191 18.97 6.17 10.52
N SER A 192 19.36 5.40 9.50
CA SER A 192 20.46 5.80 8.61
C SER A 192 20.07 7.06 7.83
N HIS A 193 20.99 8.02 7.68
CA HIS A 193 20.74 9.21 6.88
C HIS A 193 20.30 8.84 5.45
N ASP A 194 20.94 7.85 4.81
CA ASP A 194 20.59 7.43 3.44
C ASP A 194 19.33 6.55 3.35
N SER A 195 18.58 6.39 4.44
CA SER A 195 17.36 5.58 4.46
C SER A 195 16.25 6.16 3.57
N MET A 196 15.38 5.25 3.15
CA MET A 196 14.10 5.57 2.51
C MET A 196 12.98 5.28 3.49
N ILE A 197 12.07 6.24 3.66
CA ILE A 197 10.85 6.04 4.43
C ILE A 197 9.63 5.95 3.51
N ILE A 198 8.75 4.99 3.81
CA ILE A 198 7.55 4.69 3.05
C ILE A 198 6.36 4.66 4.02
N SER A 199 5.24 5.27 3.62
CA SER A 199 3.95 5.00 4.25
C SER A 199 2.83 5.01 3.22
N ASN A 200 1.92 4.06 3.37
CA ASN A 200 0.76 3.91 2.50
C ASN A 200 -0.51 3.98 3.35
N GLY A 201 -1.08 5.18 3.47
CA GLY A 201 -2.29 5.47 4.25
C GLY A 201 -2.06 5.65 5.75
N ALA A 202 -1.16 4.88 6.37
CA ALA A 202 -1.04 4.80 7.83
C ALA A 202 -0.78 6.15 8.53
N ILE A 203 0.11 7.00 8.00
CA ILE A 203 0.35 8.32 8.60
C ILE A 203 -0.89 9.24 8.55
N SER A 204 -1.82 9.00 7.62
CA SER A 204 -3.08 9.74 7.55
C SER A 204 -4.12 9.26 8.55
N GLU A 205 -3.90 8.10 9.19
CA GLU A 205 -4.76 7.59 10.27
C GLU A 205 -4.29 8.05 11.65
N MET A 206 -3.07 8.59 11.76
CA MET A 206 -2.47 9.07 13.01
C MET A 206 -2.86 10.53 13.29
N ARG A 207 -2.84 10.90 14.57
CA ARG A 207 -3.17 12.25 15.05
C ARG A 207 -2.22 12.72 16.14
N ASP A 208 -2.23 14.04 16.36
CA ASP A 208 -1.58 14.71 17.48
C ASP A 208 -0.10 14.33 17.65
N GLU A 209 0.32 14.11 18.90
CA GLU A 209 1.68 13.74 19.29
C GLU A 209 2.18 12.48 18.57
N LEU A 210 1.30 11.53 18.24
CA LEU A 210 1.73 10.31 17.55
C LEU A 210 2.24 10.65 16.13
N LEU A 211 1.50 11.46 15.39
CA LEU A 211 1.93 11.89 14.06
C LEU A 211 3.22 12.72 14.14
N GLU A 212 3.33 13.59 15.16
CA GLU A 212 4.55 14.37 15.42
C GLU A 212 5.76 13.47 15.74
N ASP A 213 5.57 12.42 16.54
CA ASP A 213 6.62 11.48 16.90
C ASP A 213 7.16 10.75 15.67
N TYR A 214 6.27 10.23 14.82
CA TYR A 214 6.66 9.59 13.55
C TYR A 214 7.36 10.58 12.62
N PHE A 215 6.85 11.80 12.54
CA PHE A 215 7.44 12.85 11.72
C PHE A 215 8.86 13.18 12.14
N THR A 216 9.04 13.56 13.41
CA THR A 216 10.32 14.02 13.95
C THR A 216 11.35 12.89 13.99
N ASN A 217 10.94 11.70 14.42
CA ASN A 217 11.90 10.65 14.74
C ASN A 217 12.21 9.69 13.58
N LEU A 218 11.31 9.56 12.60
CA LEU A 218 11.50 8.64 11.47
C LEU A 218 11.55 9.35 10.12
N ILE A 219 10.64 10.30 9.88
CA ILE A 219 10.53 10.97 8.57
C ILE A 219 11.65 11.99 8.36
N LEU A 220 11.90 12.88 9.32
CA LEU A 220 12.93 13.92 9.16
C LEU A 220 14.36 13.37 8.98
N PRO A 221 14.80 12.32 9.70
CA PRO A 221 16.15 11.78 9.52
C PRO A 221 16.38 11.08 8.19
N ALA A 222 15.32 10.58 7.52
CA ALA A 222 15.43 9.83 6.27
C ALA A 222 15.78 10.74 5.09
N LYS A 223 16.59 10.26 4.14
CA LYS A 223 16.95 11.01 2.92
C LYS A 223 15.87 10.96 1.86
N TYR A 224 15.20 9.82 1.71
CA TYR A 224 14.15 9.62 0.71
C TYR A 224 12.80 9.41 1.39
N GLY A 225 11.73 9.94 0.79
CA GLY A 225 10.37 9.77 1.30
C GLY A 225 9.38 9.43 0.18
N TYR A 226 8.54 8.42 0.40
CA TYR A 226 7.44 8.03 -0.50
C TYR A 226 6.16 7.81 0.32
N PHE A 227 5.20 8.72 0.20
CA PHE A 227 3.98 8.71 1.01
C PHE A 227 2.74 8.75 0.13
N ILE A 228 1.91 7.72 0.25
CA ILE A 228 0.53 7.76 -0.25
C ILE A 228 -0.34 8.16 0.93
N THR A 229 -0.89 9.38 0.88
CA THR A 229 -1.60 9.99 2.01
C THR A 229 -3.06 10.24 1.69
N ASN A 230 -3.90 10.09 2.70
CA ASN A 230 -5.34 10.39 2.68
C ASN A 230 -5.66 11.50 3.70
N PHE A 231 -4.79 12.49 3.86
CA PHE A 231 -4.88 13.49 4.93
C PHE A 231 -6.21 14.24 4.91
N GLU A 232 -6.69 14.59 3.73
CA GLU A 232 -7.92 15.37 3.52
C GLU A 232 -9.18 14.58 3.92
N THR A 233 -9.12 13.25 3.91
CA THR A 233 -10.28 12.38 4.19
C THR A 233 -10.19 11.65 5.53
N HIS A 234 -8.99 11.34 6.01
CA HIS A 234 -8.77 10.48 7.19
C HIS A 234 -8.06 11.19 8.35
N SER A 235 -7.47 12.37 8.12
CA SER A 235 -6.71 13.10 9.14
C SER A 235 -7.34 14.45 9.46
N SER A 236 -7.33 15.41 8.53
CA SER A 236 -7.80 16.79 8.71
C SER A 236 -9.24 16.90 9.23
N PRO A 237 -10.24 16.10 8.75
CA PRO A 237 -11.60 16.15 9.29
C PRO A 237 -11.70 15.82 10.79
N TYR A 238 -10.64 15.28 11.37
CA TYR A 238 -10.57 14.87 12.76
C TYR A 238 -9.45 15.60 13.54
N GLY A 239 -9.03 16.77 13.07
CA GLY A 239 -8.01 17.60 13.73
C GLY A 239 -6.55 17.22 13.40
N GLY A 240 -6.34 16.29 12.47
CA GLY A 240 -5.01 15.92 12.00
C GLY A 240 -4.45 16.87 10.93
N TRP A 241 -3.38 16.47 10.26
CA TRP A 241 -2.70 17.30 9.26
C TRP A 241 -3.41 17.29 7.91
N THR A 242 -3.23 18.36 7.14
CA THR A 242 -3.49 18.39 5.69
C THR A 242 -2.21 18.04 4.92
N THR A 243 -2.33 17.70 3.63
CA THR A 243 -1.18 17.52 2.75
C THR A 243 -0.32 18.79 2.69
N GLU A 244 -0.94 19.97 2.65
CA GLU A 244 -0.23 21.25 2.65
C GLU A 244 0.60 21.45 3.93
N MET A 245 0.01 21.17 5.10
CA MET A 245 0.73 21.26 6.38
C MET A 245 1.92 20.30 6.41
N PHE A 246 1.74 19.06 5.94
CA PHE A 246 2.81 18.07 5.88
C PHE A 246 3.98 18.53 4.98
N LEU A 247 3.68 19.05 3.79
CA LEU A 247 4.69 19.61 2.87
C LEU A 247 5.43 20.79 3.49
N ASN A 248 4.70 21.76 4.05
CA ASN A 248 5.30 22.95 4.63
C ASN A 248 6.24 22.59 5.78
N ARG A 249 5.88 21.60 6.61
CA ARG A 249 6.74 21.07 7.67
C ARG A 249 7.99 20.40 7.12
N LEU A 250 7.87 19.56 6.08
CA LEU A 250 9.03 18.94 5.41
C LEU A 250 10.00 20.01 4.88
N ILE A 251 9.48 21.02 4.18
CA ILE A 251 10.26 22.12 3.61
C ILE A 251 10.93 22.94 4.71
N ALA A 252 10.19 23.30 5.76
CA ALA A 252 10.73 24.03 6.91
C ALA A 252 11.84 23.25 7.63
N ALA A 253 11.76 21.92 7.65
CA ALA A 253 12.78 21.03 8.19
C ALA A 253 13.95 20.73 7.22
N GLY A 254 14.01 21.41 6.07
CA GLY A 254 15.14 21.33 5.13
C GLY A 254 14.96 20.35 3.97
N LYS A 255 13.83 19.63 3.87
CA LYS A 255 13.48 18.81 2.69
C LYS A 255 12.93 19.70 1.57
N LYS A 256 13.79 20.58 1.02
CA LYS A 256 13.39 21.65 0.09
C LYS A 256 12.79 21.14 -1.23
N ASP A 257 13.06 19.90 -1.61
CA ASP A 257 12.55 19.25 -2.82
C ASP A 257 11.25 18.47 -2.59
N ALA A 258 10.69 18.52 -1.36
CA ALA A 258 9.42 17.87 -1.04
C ALA A 258 8.29 18.42 -1.92
N LYS A 259 7.53 17.52 -2.55
CA LYS A 259 6.47 17.88 -3.49
C LYS A 259 5.39 16.81 -3.61
N VAL A 260 4.23 17.25 -4.10
CA VAL A 260 3.15 16.37 -4.54
C VAL A 260 3.37 15.98 -5.99
N LEU A 261 3.26 14.68 -6.28
CA LEU A 261 3.26 14.17 -7.64
C LEU A 261 1.83 13.92 -8.13
N PRO A 262 1.58 14.05 -9.44
CA PRO A 262 0.25 13.86 -10.01
C PRO A 262 -0.26 12.42 -9.81
N SER A 263 -1.29 12.25 -8.99
CA SER A 263 -1.84 10.93 -8.60
C SER A 263 -2.21 10.06 -9.80
N HIS A 264 -2.85 10.62 -10.84
CA HIS A 264 -3.22 9.89 -12.06
C HIS A 264 -2.03 9.24 -12.79
N LYS A 265 -0.81 9.72 -12.56
CA LYS A 265 0.41 9.19 -13.18
C LYS A 265 1.07 8.12 -12.34
N TYR A 266 1.01 8.20 -11.02
CA TYR A 266 1.78 7.32 -10.14
C TYR A 266 0.91 6.33 -9.37
N LEU A 267 -0.28 6.75 -8.97
CA LEU A 267 -1.17 5.96 -8.13
C LEU A 267 -2.07 5.04 -8.96
N SER A 268 -2.57 3.99 -8.32
CA SER A 268 -3.58 3.14 -8.93
C SER A 268 -4.88 3.92 -9.11
N PHE A 269 -5.80 3.42 -9.95
CA PHE A 269 -7.11 4.04 -10.17
C PHE A 269 -7.83 4.33 -8.84
N THR A 270 -7.71 3.44 -7.86
CA THR A 270 -8.42 3.54 -6.58
C THR A 270 -7.77 4.47 -5.59
N ASP A 271 -6.45 4.57 -5.62
CA ASP A 271 -5.74 5.55 -4.81
C ASP A 271 -5.90 6.97 -5.43
N SER A 272 -6.09 7.08 -6.75
CA SER A 272 -6.08 8.38 -7.44
C SER A 272 -7.27 9.31 -7.14
N GLY A 273 -8.33 8.81 -6.49
CA GLY A 273 -9.54 9.59 -6.18
C GLY A 273 -9.46 10.40 -4.89
N ASN A 274 -8.78 9.87 -3.86
CA ASN A 274 -8.72 10.46 -2.51
C ASN A 274 -7.31 10.51 -1.91
N SER A 275 -6.33 9.92 -2.59
CA SER A 275 -4.96 9.85 -2.11
C SER A 275 -4.03 10.79 -2.88
N THR A 276 -3.06 11.32 -2.15
CA THR A 276 -1.99 12.15 -2.68
C THR A 276 -0.66 11.42 -2.56
N LEU A 277 0.18 11.51 -3.60
CA LEU A 277 1.56 11.03 -3.53
C LEU A 277 2.49 12.18 -3.16
N VAL A 278 3.01 12.18 -1.94
CA VAL A 278 4.05 13.11 -1.47
C VAL A 278 5.41 12.42 -1.50
N VAL A 279 6.42 13.11 -2.02
CA VAL A 279 7.79 12.59 -2.11
C VAL A 279 8.84 13.65 -1.77
N PHE A 280 10.01 13.20 -1.32
CA PHE A 280 11.23 14.01 -1.19
C PHE A 280 12.48 13.15 -1.39
N GLY A 281 13.63 13.78 -1.63
CA GLY A 281 14.90 13.12 -1.95
C GLY A 281 15.00 12.63 -3.39
N MET A 282 14.24 13.20 -4.33
CA MET A 282 14.25 12.73 -5.71
C MET A 282 15.57 13.02 -6.40
N ASP A 283 16.03 12.10 -7.26
CA ASP A 283 17.18 12.38 -8.14
C ASP A 283 16.70 13.22 -9.34
N ASP A 284 16.81 14.55 -9.23
CA ASP A 284 16.40 15.50 -10.29
C ASP A 284 17.13 15.25 -11.63
N GLN A 285 18.23 14.49 -11.64
CA GLN A 285 18.98 14.12 -12.85
C GLN A 285 18.36 12.94 -13.62
N ARG A 286 17.38 12.24 -13.03
CA ARG A 286 16.71 11.09 -13.65
C ARG A 286 15.24 11.40 -13.90
N PRO A 287 14.87 12.01 -15.05
CA PRO A 287 13.49 11.89 -15.50
C PRO A 287 13.18 10.38 -15.59
N PRO A 288 12.04 9.90 -15.05
CA PRO A 288 11.75 8.48 -15.01
C PRO A 288 11.75 7.92 -16.44
N LYS A 289 12.85 7.23 -16.81
CA LYS A 289 13.08 6.70 -18.16
C LYS A 289 12.04 5.62 -18.52
N ASN A 290 11.50 4.95 -17.50
CA ASN A 290 10.39 4.02 -17.61
C ASN A 290 9.11 4.75 -17.22
N ARG A 291 8.57 5.55 -18.14
CA ARG A 291 7.25 6.15 -17.97
C ARG A 291 6.21 5.02 -17.91
N LEU A 292 5.80 4.64 -16.71
CA LEU A 292 4.49 4.05 -16.48
C LEU A 292 3.33 5.04 -16.84
N GLY A 293 3.68 6.29 -17.15
CA GLY A 293 2.79 7.42 -17.37
C GLY A 293 2.43 7.71 -18.83
N ASP A 294 2.61 6.78 -19.78
CA ASP A 294 1.80 6.91 -20.99
C ASP A 294 0.35 6.66 -20.58
N PRO A 295 -0.58 7.62 -20.80
CA PRO A 295 -1.98 7.39 -20.56
C PRO A 295 -2.36 6.09 -21.24
N ILE A 296 -3.05 5.19 -20.54
CA ILE A 296 -3.68 4.05 -21.19
C ILE A 296 -4.62 4.66 -22.23
N ARG A 297 -4.19 4.73 -23.50
CA ARG A 297 -5.10 5.01 -24.61
C ARG A 297 -6.06 3.84 -24.60
N TYR A 298 -7.24 4.06 -24.05
CA TYR A 298 -8.38 3.15 -24.15
C TYR A 298 -8.74 3.01 -25.62
N LYS A 299 -8.01 2.16 -26.36
CA LYS A 299 -8.61 1.50 -27.51
C LYS A 299 -9.68 0.62 -26.91
N ALA A 300 -10.94 0.87 -27.24
CA ALA A 300 -12.04 0.02 -26.84
C ALA A 300 -11.69 -1.43 -27.24
N ILE A 301 -11.31 -2.26 -26.28
CA ILE A 301 -11.02 -3.67 -26.54
C ILE A 301 -12.37 -4.35 -26.68
N SER A 302 -12.73 -4.63 -27.93
CA SER A 302 -13.73 -5.60 -28.33
C SER A 302 -13.05 -6.95 -28.55
N SER A 303 -12.90 -7.76 -27.50
CA SER A 303 -12.73 -9.21 -27.65
C SER A 303 -12.73 -9.91 -26.29
N SER A 304 -13.80 -10.71 -26.06
CA SER A 304 -13.89 -11.98 -25.29
C SER A 304 -12.95 -12.17 -24.08
N GLN A 305 -13.36 -12.41 -22.84
CA GLN A 305 -14.49 -13.21 -22.34
C GLN A 305 -14.70 -12.83 -20.86
N GLN A 306 -15.63 -11.90 -20.61
CA GLN A 306 -16.47 -11.76 -19.41
C GLN A 306 -17.23 -10.45 -19.64
N MET A 307 -18.56 -10.53 -19.67
CA MET A 307 -19.42 -9.39 -19.96
C MET A 307 -19.19 -8.29 -18.93
N THR A 308 -18.35 -7.30 -19.24
CA THR A 308 -18.47 -6.02 -18.55
C THR A 308 -19.71 -5.34 -19.12
N SER A 309 -20.73 -5.15 -18.29
CA SER A 309 -22.01 -4.57 -18.70
C SER A 309 -21.82 -3.17 -19.29
N ARG A 310 -22.77 -2.69 -20.11
CA ARG A 310 -22.79 -1.29 -20.58
C ARG A 310 -22.69 -0.31 -19.41
N LEU A 311 -23.21 -0.68 -18.24
CA LEU A 311 -23.17 0.09 -17.00
C LEU A 311 -21.74 0.25 -16.48
N GLU A 312 -20.93 -0.81 -16.44
CA GLU A 312 -19.53 -0.72 -15.98
C GLU A 312 -18.68 0.17 -16.88
N LYS A 313 -18.87 0.10 -18.21
CA LYS A 313 -18.18 1.01 -19.14
C LYS A 313 -18.61 2.47 -18.95
N TRP A 314 -19.88 2.69 -18.63
CA TRP A 314 -20.41 4.02 -18.33
C TRP A 314 -19.92 4.54 -16.98
N ILE A 315 -19.83 3.67 -15.97
CA ILE A 315 -19.28 3.94 -14.64
C ILE A 315 -17.81 4.33 -14.71
N ILE A 316 -16.98 3.58 -15.44
CA ILE A 316 -15.57 3.93 -15.63
C ILE A 316 -15.46 5.30 -16.32
N LYS A 317 -16.25 5.54 -17.38
CA LYS A 317 -16.24 6.81 -18.10
C LYS A 317 -16.72 7.98 -17.22
N ALA A 318 -17.72 7.77 -16.37
CA ALA A 318 -18.23 8.77 -15.44
C ALA A 318 -17.25 9.07 -14.30
N ALA A 319 -16.62 8.04 -13.71
CA ALA A 319 -15.60 8.19 -12.67
C ALA A 319 -14.33 8.92 -13.17
N PHE A 320 -14.03 8.84 -14.47
CA PHE A 320 -12.96 9.62 -15.10
C PHE A 320 -13.33 11.09 -15.35
N LEU A 321 -14.62 11.40 -15.47
CA LEU A 321 -15.11 12.75 -15.75
C LEU A 321 -15.46 13.51 -14.46
N ASP A 322 -15.75 12.78 -13.37
CA ASP A 322 -16.10 13.33 -12.08
C ASP A 322 -15.64 12.39 -10.96
N SER A 323 -14.61 12.81 -10.21
CA SER A 323 -14.02 12.02 -9.12
C SER A 323 -15.00 11.78 -7.97
N SER A 324 -16.04 12.60 -7.81
CA SER A 324 -17.05 12.46 -6.75
C SER A 324 -17.96 11.24 -6.94
N LEU A 325 -18.20 10.82 -8.19
CA LEU A 325 -19.00 9.64 -8.53
C LEU A 325 -18.26 8.32 -8.25
N GLY A 326 -16.94 8.30 -8.37
CA GLY A 326 -16.10 7.15 -8.00
C GLY A 326 -16.21 6.85 -6.49
N VAL A 327 -16.18 7.88 -5.67
CA VAL A 327 -16.30 7.78 -4.20
C VAL A 327 -17.66 7.23 -3.78
N LEU A 328 -18.75 7.65 -4.44
CA LEU A 328 -20.10 7.17 -4.15
C LEU A 328 -20.25 5.67 -4.44
N LEU A 329 -19.68 5.19 -5.54
CA LEU A 329 -19.73 3.77 -5.92
C LEU A 329 -18.91 2.89 -5.00
N GLU A 330 -17.70 3.33 -4.63
CA GLU A 330 -16.87 2.62 -3.66
C GLU A 330 -17.54 2.58 -2.29
N PHE A 331 -18.18 3.67 -1.87
CA PHE A 331 -18.96 3.74 -0.63
C PHE A 331 -20.16 2.77 -0.64
N LEU A 332 -20.91 2.71 -1.75
CA LEU A 332 -22.03 1.78 -1.92
C LEU A 332 -21.56 0.32 -1.94
N GLU A 333 -20.46 0.00 -2.62
CA GLU A 333 -19.89 -1.34 -2.66
C GLU A 333 -19.39 -1.75 -1.26
N ARG A 334 -18.73 -0.84 -0.53
CA ARG A 334 -18.30 -1.04 0.87
C ARG A 334 -19.48 -1.26 1.82
N ILE A 335 -20.57 -0.51 1.69
CA ILE A 335 -21.80 -0.71 2.49
C ILE A 335 -22.43 -2.08 2.18
N LEU A 336 -22.58 -2.41 0.91
CA LEU A 336 -23.21 -3.67 0.48
C LEU A 336 -22.40 -4.89 0.91
N LEU A 337 -21.06 -4.81 0.84
CA LEU A 337 -20.18 -5.84 1.37
C LEU A 337 -20.32 -5.96 2.88
N ARG A 338 -20.27 -4.85 3.63
CA ARG A 338 -20.41 -4.85 5.10
C ARG A 338 -21.73 -5.48 5.57
N ASP A 339 -22.83 -5.17 4.90
CA ASP A 339 -24.15 -5.71 5.24
C ASP A 339 -24.32 -7.19 4.85
N LYS A 340 -23.77 -7.61 3.71
CA LYS A 340 -23.75 -9.01 3.28
C LYS A 340 -22.97 -9.89 4.27
N TYR A 341 -21.85 -9.38 4.79
CA TYR A 341 -21.01 -10.13 5.74
C TYR A 341 -21.55 -10.11 7.17
N ARG A 342 -22.15 -9.01 7.65
CA ARG A 342 -22.85 -8.99 8.95
C ARG A 342 -23.97 -10.03 9.04
N LYS A 343 -24.66 -10.29 7.94
CA LYS A 343 -25.71 -11.33 7.86
C LYS A 343 -25.16 -12.76 7.88
N LEU A 344 -23.93 -12.96 7.41
CA LEU A 344 -23.23 -14.26 7.45
C LEU A 344 -22.75 -14.62 8.87
N TYR A 345 -22.37 -13.63 9.68
CA TYR A 345 -21.84 -13.86 11.03
C TYR A 345 -22.91 -13.90 12.14
N LYS A 346 -24.12 -13.36 11.92
CA LYS A 346 -25.26 -13.52 12.85
C LYS A 346 -25.98 -14.88 12.74
N ARG A 347 -25.50 -15.80 11.90
CA ARG A 347 -26.08 -17.13 11.66
C ARG A 347 -25.23 -18.29 12.21
N LYS A 348 -24.33 -18.02 13.15
CA LYS A 348 -23.65 -19.06 13.93
C LYS A 348 -23.99 -18.93 15.40
#